data_AF-A0A238JXF3-F1
#
_entry.id   AF-A0A238JXF3-F1
#
_cell.length_a   1.000
_cell.length_b   1.000
_cell.length_c   1.000
_cell.angle_alpha   90.00
_cell.angle_beta   90.00
_cell.angle_gamma   90.00
#
_symmetry.space_group_name_H-M   'P 1'
#
loop_
_entity.id
_entity.type
_entity.pdbx_description
1 polymer ?
#
loop_
_entity_poly.entity_id
_entity_poly.type
_entity_poly.pdbx_seq_one_letter_code
_entity_poly.pdbx_strand_id
1 'polypeptide(L)'
;MSHLPDPDRQPDFYKSVAIKRFFAWLFDIAFISLLCTVAILLTFGMGLFVIALIYAVVSFIYRVVTIANGSATLGMRFMGIELRDAFGERMDTGKAVAHTAGYFVSMAFPILQIISVIMMLTSARNQGLTDAFLGTVMLNQRA
;
A
#
# COMPACT_ATOMS: atom_id res chain seq x y z
N MET A 1 26.53 2.60 -1.85
CA MET A 1 26.01 1.24 -1.63
C MET A 1 24.53 1.39 -1.32
N SER A 2 23.64 0.69 -2.02
CA SER A 2 22.22 0.70 -1.69
C SER A 2 22.03 0.01 -0.33
N HIS A 3 21.36 0.65 0.63
CA HIS A 3 21.04 0.03 1.93
C HIS A 3 19.92 -1.02 1.83
N LEU A 4 19.30 -1.13 0.65
CA LEU A 4 18.26 -2.09 0.35
C LEU A 4 18.87 -3.38 -0.23
N PRO A 5 18.21 -4.55 -0.02
CA PRO A 5 18.66 -5.81 -0.60
C PRO A 5 18.89 -5.70 -2.10
N ASP A 6 20.02 -6.22 -2.56
CA ASP A 6 20.37 -6.28 -3.97
C ASP A 6 19.45 -7.30 -4.68
N PRO A 7 18.68 -6.91 -5.72
CA PRO A 7 17.73 -7.81 -6.38
C PRO A 7 18.39 -9.01 -7.06
N ASP A 8 19.65 -8.89 -7.49
CA ASP A 8 20.37 -9.98 -8.17
C ASP A 8 20.99 -10.95 -7.17
N ARG A 9 21.49 -10.44 -6.03
CA ARG A 9 22.14 -11.25 -4.99
C ARG A 9 21.18 -11.78 -3.94
N GLN A 10 20.05 -11.10 -3.73
CA GLN A 10 19.06 -11.42 -2.69
C GLN A 10 17.61 -11.36 -3.27
N PRO A 11 17.30 -12.12 -4.33
CA PRO A 11 16.01 -12.06 -5.02
C PRO A 11 14.83 -12.48 -4.14
N ASP A 12 15.06 -13.27 -3.09
CA ASP A 12 14.01 -13.75 -2.18
C ASP A 12 13.25 -12.62 -1.49
N PHE A 13 13.86 -11.45 -1.30
CA PHE A 13 13.16 -10.27 -0.78
C PHE A 13 12.09 -9.73 -1.73
N TYR A 14 12.24 -9.96 -3.03
CA TYR A 14 11.36 -9.43 -4.07
C TYR A 14 10.44 -10.51 -4.67
N LYS A 15 10.70 -11.78 -4.39
CA LYS A 15 9.94 -12.91 -4.92
C LYS A 15 8.44 -12.78 -4.63
N SER A 16 7.64 -12.79 -5.69
CA SER A 16 6.18 -12.72 -5.64
C SER A 16 5.61 -11.46 -4.97
N VAL A 17 6.40 -10.40 -4.80
CA VAL A 17 5.94 -9.17 -4.13
C VAL A 17 4.77 -8.53 -4.88
N ALA A 18 4.82 -8.43 -6.21
CA ALA A 18 3.74 -7.84 -7.00
C ALA A 18 2.39 -8.56 -6.79
N ILE A 19 2.37 -9.89 -6.84
CA ILE A 19 1.14 -10.67 -6.62
C ILE A 19 0.67 -10.62 -5.17
N LYS A 20 1.60 -10.62 -4.20
CA LYS A 20 1.27 -10.41 -2.78
C LYS A 20 0.62 -9.05 -2.54
N ARG A 21 1.11 -8.00 -3.19
CA ARG A 21 0.50 -6.66 -3.13
C ARG A 21 -0.92 -6.65 -3.71
N PHE A 22 -1.17 -7.39 -4.80
CA PHE A 22 -2.51 -7.51 -5.36
C PHE A 22 -3.50 -8.16 -4.37
N PHE A 23 -3.13 -9.28 -3.75
CA PHE A 23 -3.99 -9.91 -2.74
C PHE A 23 -4.13 -9.08 -1.46
N ALA A 24 -3.05 -8.42 -1.03
CA ALA A 24 -3.11 -7.46 0.08
C ALA A 24 -4.09 -6.31 -0.21
N TRP A 25 -4.12 -5.82 -1.45
CA TRP A 25 -5.05 -4.78 -1.89
C TRP A 25 -6.51 -5.26 -1.86
N LEU A 26 -6.79 -6.48 -2.32
CA LEU A 26 -8.13 -7.10 -2.22
C LEU A 26 -8.57 -7.26 -0.76
N PHE A 27 -7.67 -7.71 0.11
CA PHE A 27 -7.93 -7.82 1.54
C PHE A 27 -8.27 -6.45 2.15
N ASP A 28 -7.44 -5.43 1.86
CA ASP A 28 -7.67 -4.08 2.35
C ASP A 28 -9.01 -3.50 1.85
N ILE A 29 -9.40 -3.76 0.59
CA ILE A 29 -10.73 -3.37 0.09
C ILE A 29 -11.82 -4.00 0.94
N ALA A 30 -11.78 -5.32 1.15
CA ALA A 30 -12.79 -6.01 1.94
C ALA A 30 -12.86 -5.48 3.38
N PHE A 31 -11.71 -5.25 4.00
CA PHE A 31 -11.61 -4.73 5.37
C PHE A 31 -12.14 -3.30 5.48
N ILE A 32 -11.75 -2.40 4.56
CA ILE A 32 -12.22 -1.02 4.55
C ILE A 32 -13.73 -0.97 4.26
N SER A 33 -14.23 -1.80 3.33
CA SER A 33 -15.66 -1.91 3.07
C SER A 33 -16.44 -2.31 4.32
N LEU A 34 -15.93 -3.28 5.10
CA LEU A 34 -16.53 -3.66 6.39
C LEU A 34 -16.59 -2.50 7.38
N LEU A 35 -15.49 -1.73 7.51
CA LEU A 35 -15.48 -0.52 8.36
C LEU A 35 -16.50 0.52 7.90
N CYS A 36 -16.65 0.71 6.59
CA CYS A 36 -17.63 1.63 6.02
C CYS A 36 -19.07 1.16 6.29
N THR A 37 -19.34 -0.15 6.22
CA THR A 37 -20.65 -0.72 6.57
C THR A 37 -21.03 -0.38 8.00
N VAL A 38 -20.10 -0.49 8.96
CA VAL A 38 -20.35 -0.09 10.36
C VAL A 38 -20.72 1.40 10.44
N ALA A 39 -19.97 2.29 9.77
CA ALA A 39 -20.26 3.72 9.76
C ALA A 39 -21.64 4.04 9.14
N ILE A 40 -22.03 3.31 8.08
CA ILE A 40 -23.35 3.46 7.44
C ILE A 40 -24.47 3.03 8.40
N LEU A 41 -24.28 1.91 9.11
CA LEU A 41 -25.26 1.43 10.10
C LEU A 41 -25.43 2.43 11.25
N LEU A 42 -24.33 2.99 11.76
CA LEU A 42 -24.36 4.00 12.83
C LEU A 42 -25.04 5.31 12.40
N THR A 43 -25.09 5.60 11.10
CA THR A 43 -25.78 6.76 10.54
C THR A 43 -27.20 6.43 10.06
N PHE A 44 -27.77 5.29 10.47
CA PHE A 44 -29.09 4.80 10.04
C PHE A 44 -29.26 4.78 8.52
N GLY A 45 -28.19 4.46 7.78
CA GLY A 45 -28.19 4.41 6.32
C GLY A 45 -27.90 5.74 5.61
N MET A 46 -27.89 6.88 6.31
CA MET A 46 -27.61 8.18 5.69
C MET A 46 -26.21 8.25 5.08
N GLY A 47 -25.23 7.50 5.61
CA GLY A 47 -23.89 7.42 5.05
C GLY A 47 -23.83 6.92 3.60
N LEU A 48 -24.88 6.23 3.10
CA LEU A 48 -24.93 5.76 1.70
C LEU A 48 -24.85 6.92 0.69
N PHE A 49 -25.44 8.08 0.99
CA PHE A 49 -25.42 9.24 0.10
C PHE A 49 -24.02 9.85 -0.06
N VAL A 50 -23.12 9.58 0.88
CA VAL A 50 -21.74 10.10 0.89
C VAL A 50 -20.72 8.96 0.99
N ILE A 51 -21.07 7.75 0.55
CA ILE A 51 -20.25 6.55 0.72
C ILE A 51 -18.86 6.68 0.10
N ALA A 52 -18.75 7.34 -1.05
CA ALA A 52 -17.46 7.58 -1.69
C ALA A 52 -16.52 8.41 -0.80
N LEU A 53 -17.05 9.43 -0.13
CA LEU A 53 -16.28 10.27 0.80
C LEU A 53 -15.92 9.50 2.08
N ILE A 54 -16.87 8.75 2.65
CA ILE A 54 -16.62 7.89 3.82
C ILE A 54 -15.51 6.89 3.50
N TYR A 55 -15.61 6.19 2.36
CA TYR A 55 -14.63 5.20 1.94
C TYR A 55 -13.25 5.83 1.73
N ALA A 56 -13.19 6.99 1.08
CA ALA A 56 -11.94 7.73 0.88
C ALA A 56 -11.27 8.10 2.22
N VAL A 57 -12.02 8.69 3.16
CA VAL A 57 -11.49 9.10 4.46
C VAL A 57 -11.05 7.89 5.29
N VAL A 58 -11.89 6.86 5.40
CA VAL A 58 -11.58 5.64 6.16
C VAL A 58 -10.37 4.93 5.56
N SER A 59 -10.32 4.77 4.23
CA SER A 59 -9.18 4.18 3.52
C SER A 59 -7.88 4.96 3.78
N PHE A 60 -7.93 6.30 3.71
CA PHE A 60 -6.77 7.13 3.92
C PHE A 60 -6.22 6.99 5.35
N ILE A 61 -7.08 7.15 6.36
CA ILE A 61 -6.71 7.03 7.77
C ILE A 61 -6.18 5.62 8.07
N TYR A 62 -6.92 4.58 7.64
CA TYR A 62 -6.51 3.18 7.82
C TYR A 62 -5.11 2.93 7.27
N ARG A 63 -4.84 3.33 6.02
CA ARG A 63 -3.54 3.10 5.37
C ARG A 63 -2.42 3.89 6.05
N VAL A 64 -2.63 5.16 6.35
CA VAL A 64 -1.62 5.98 7.04
C VAL A 64 -1.28 5.39 8.40
N VAL A 65 -2.29 5.09 9.24
CA VAL A 65 -2.07 4.56 10.58
C VAL A 65 -1.38 3.21 10.54
N THR A 66 -1.81 2.29 9.67
CA THR A 66 -1.23 0.94 9.59
C THR A 66 0.20 0.96 9.04
N ILE A 67 0.48 1.76 8.02
CA ILE A 67 1.81 1.91 7.44
C ILE A 67 2.75 2.63 8.41
N ALA A 68 2.32 3.71 9.08
CA ALA A 68 3.18 4.42 10.03
C ALA A 68 3.59 3.56 11.23
N ASN A 69 2.68 2.70 11.72
CA ASN A 69 2.94 1.91 12.93
C ASN A 69 3.62 0.56 12.68
N GLY A 70 3.49 0.00 11.47
CA GLY A 70 4.09 -1.32 11.18
C GLY A 70 4.63 -1.47 9.78
N SER A 71 4.85 -0.36 9.07
CA SER A 71 5.41 -0.34 7.71
C SER A 71 4.61 -1.19 6.71
N ALA A 72 3.34 -1.47 6.99
CA ALA A 72 2.50 -2.34 6.19
C ALA A 72 1.03 -2.16 6.61
N THR A 73 0.11 -2.19 5.64
CA THR A 73 -1.33 -2.35 5.92
C THR A 73 -1.60 -3.74 6.51
N LEU A 74 -2.79 -3.97 7.07
CA LEU A 74 -3.12 -5.31 7.58
C LEU A 74 -3.13 -6.36 6.46
N GLY A 75 -3.59 -6.02 5.25
CA GLY A 75 -3.49 -6.90 4.09
C GLY A 75 -2.04 -7.20 3.73
N MET A 76 -1.16 -6.20 3.75
CA MET A 76 0.27 -6.41 3.48
C MET A 76 0.92 -7.32 4.53
N ARG A 77 0.61 -7.12 5.82
CA ARG A 77 1.08 -7.98 6.92
C ARG A 77 0.56 -9.41 6.76
N PHE A 78 -0.71 -9.58 6.40
CA PHE A 78 -1.29 -10.89 6.13
C PHE A 78 -0.57 -11.62 4.98
N MET A 79 -0.16 -10.87 3.94
CA MET A 79 0.62 -11.42 2.84
C MET A 79 2.13 -11.55 3.13
N GLY A 80 2.57 -11.21 4.34
CA GLY A 80 3.97 -11.29 4.78
C GLY A 80 4.89 -10.33 4.04
N ILE A 81 4.42 -9.13 3.70
CA ILE A 81 5.21 -8.08 3.04
C ILE A 81 5.18 -6.77 3.83
N GLU A 82 6.26 -6.01 3.73
CA GLU A 82 6.42 -4.71 4.38
C GLU A 82 7.14 -3.70 3.48
N LEU A 83 6.82 -2.42 3.67
CA LEU A 83 7.38 -1.30 2.95
C LEU A 83 8.61 -0.76 3.69
N ARG A 84 9.70 -0.51 2.98
CA ARG A 84 10.92 0.10 3.49
C ARG A 84 11.28 1.34 2.70
N ASP A 85 11.91 2.31 3.35
CA ASP A 85 12.40 3.50 2.65
C ASP A 85 13.73 3.24 1.91
N ALA A 86 14.28 4.26 1.26
CA ALA A 86 15.51 4.15 0.48
C ALA A 86 16.73 3.70 1.30
N PHE A 87 16.68 3.85 2.63
CA PHE A 87 17.72 3.45 3.57
C PHE A 87 17.44 2.09 4.22
N GLY A 88 16.35 1.42 3.85
CA GLY A 88 15.92 0.15 4.46
C GLY A 88 15.20 0.32 5.79
N GLU A 89 14.93 1.55 6.21
CA GLU A 89 14.27 1.84 7.48
C GLU A 89 12.76 1.65 7.38
N ARG A 90 12.12 1.54 8.54
CA ARG A 90 10.66 1.53 8.65
C ARG A 90 10.07 2.85 8.19
N MET A 91 8.86 2.78 7.65
CA MET A 91 8.07 3.94 7.25
C MET A 91 7.72 4.79 8.47
N ASP A 92 8.15 6.05 8.45
CA ASP A 92 7.64 7.08 9.36
C ASP A 92 6.26 7.60 8.89
N THR A 93 5.61 8.40 9.73
CA THR A 93 4.30 9.00 9.43
C THR A 93 4.31 9.83 8.15
N GLY A 94 5.37 10.60 7.90
CA GLY A 94 5.46 11.47 6.73
C GLY A 94 5.51 10.67 5.44
N LYS A 95 6.35 9.64 5.39
CA LYS A 95 6.42 8.71 4.26
C LYS A 95 5.13 7.90 4.12
N ALA A 96 4.47 7.51 5.22
CA ALA A 96 3.19 6.79 5.19
C ALA A 96 2.08 7.64 4.55
N VAL A 97 2.02 8.93 4.91
CA VAL A 97 1.12 9.92 4.28
C VAL A 97 1.47 10.09 2.81
N ALA A 98 2.74 10.29 2.46
CA ALA A 98 3.16 10.48 1.07
C ALA A 98 2.84 9.27 0.19
N HIS A 99 3.09 8.06 0.68
CA HIS A 99 2.77 6.82 -0.02
C HIS A 99 1.25 6.66 -0.20
N THR A 100 0.47 6.93 0.85
CA THR A 100 -0.99 6.85 0.77
C THR A 100 -1.57 7.90 -0.19
N ALA A 101 -1.06 9.12 -0.17
CA ALA A 101 -1.44 10.17 -1.11
C ALA A 101 -1.11 9.79 -2.56
N GLY A 102 0.09 9.27 -2.81
CA GLY A 102 0.47 8.78 -4.14
C GLY A 102 -0.40 7.62 -4.64
N TYR A 103 -0.84 6.74 -3.75
CA TYR A 103 -1.84 5.71 -4.07
C TYR A 103 -3.20 6.32 -4.45
N PHE A 104 -3.68 7.33 -3.71
CA PHE A 104 -4.94 8.02 -4.03
C PHE A 104 -4.87 8.74 -5.38
N VAL A 105 -3.75 9.42 -5.66
CA VAL A 105 -3.49 10.04 -6.97
C VAL A 105 -3.51 8.96 -8.06
N SER A 106 -2.80 7.85 -7.87
CA SER A 106 -2.79 6.76 -8.85
C SER A 106 -4.20 6.20 -9.10
N MET A 107 -5.02 6.07 -8.06
CA MET A 107 -6.40 5.59 -8.17
C MET A 107 -7.34 6.61 -8.83
N ALA A 108 -7.10 7.91 -8.64
CA ALA A 108 -7.86 8.99 -9.28
C ALA A 108 -7.56 9.09 -10.79
N PHE A 109 -6.36 8.70 -11.22
CA PHE A 109 -5.92 8.74 -12.62
C PHE A 109 -5.57 7.32 -13.12
N PRO A 110 -6.51 6.59 -13.74
CA PRO A 110 -6.32 5.18 -14.14
C PRO A 110 -5.05 4.91 -14.96
N ILE A 111 -4.61 5.89 -15.77
CA ILE A 111 -3.36 5.81 -16.54
C ILE A 111 -2.15 5.66 -15.61
N LEU A 112 -2.08 6.42 -14.51
CA LEU A 112 -1.00 6.32 -13.52
C LEU A 112 -1.02 4.97 -12.82
N GLN A 113 -2.21 4.42 -12.54
CA GLN A 113 -2.34 3.08 -11.97
C GLN A 113 -1.81 2.00 -12.92
N ILE A 114 -2.12 2.08 -14.22
CA ILE A 114 -1.60 1.13 -15.22
C ILE A 114 -0.07 1.23 -15.30
N ILE A 115 0.48 2.44 -15.36
CA ILE A 115 1.94 2.65 -15.34
C ILE A 115 2.56 2.03 -14.08
N SER A 116 1.95 2.25 -12.92
CA SER A 116 2.40 1.68 -11.65
C SER A 116 2.44 0.15 -11.68
N VAL A 117 1.41 -0.50 -12.23
CA VAL A 117 1.39 -1.97 -12.38
C VAL A 117 2.46 -2.46 -13.34
N ILE A 118 2.65 -1.81 -14.49
CA ILE A 118 3.72 -2.16 -15.45
C ILE A 118 5.08 -2.05 -14.77
N MET A 119 5.33 -0.98 -14.00
CA MET A 119 6.56 -0.80 -13.23
C MET A 119 6.75 -1.89 -12.18
N MET A 120 5.70 -2.30 -11.46
CA MET A 120 5.78 -3.39 -10.49
C MET A 120 6.14 -4.74 -11.13
N LEU A 121 5.76 -4.97 -12.39
CA LEU A 121 6.03 -6.22 -13.09
C LEU A 121 7.38 -6.26 -13.82
N THR A 122 7.96 -5.09 -14.11
CA THR A 122 9.16 -4.97 -14.96
C THR A 122 10.39 -4.45 -14.20
N SER A 123 10.22 -3.74 -13.10
CA SER A 123 11.34 -3.21 -12.31
C SER A 123 12.00 -4.31 -11.45
N ALA A 124 13.33 -4.26 -11.32
CA ALA A 124 14.09 -5.24 -10.54
C ALA A 124 13.67 -5.32 -9.06
N ARG A 125 13.07 -4.26 -8.52
CA ARG A 125 12.63 -4.14 -7.13
C ARG A 125 11.11 -4.22 -6.95
N ASN A 126 10.35 -4.54 -8.01
CA ASN A 126 8.88 -4.58 -8.01
C ASN A 126 8.21 -3.29 -7.47
N GLN A 127 8.81 -2.14 -7.79
CA GLN A 127 8.34 -0.83 -7.36
C GLN A 127 7.19 -0.35 -8.24
N GLY A 128 6.13 0.16 -7.62
CA GLY A 128 5.11 0.93 -8.31
C GLY A 128 5.58 2.36 -8.58
N LEU A 129 4.75 3.13 -9.26
CA LEU A 129 5.04 4.52 -9.62
C LEU A 129 5.35 5.38 -8.38
N THR A 130 4.47 5.32 -7.38
CA THR A 130 4.64 6.03 -6.11
C THR A 130 5.90 5.55 -5.36
N ASP A 131 6.20 4.26 -5.43
CA ASP A 131 7.34 3.69 -4.70
C ASP A 131 8.65 4.20 -5.29
N ALA A 132 8.75 4.18 -6.63
CA ALA A 132 9.91 4.70 -7.35
C ALA A 132 10.11 6.19 -7.08
N PHE A 133 9.02 6.97 -7.08
CA PHE A 133 9.08 8.41 -6.78
C PHE A 133 9.55 8.70 -5.34
N LEU A 134 9.06 7.92 -4.36
CA LEU A 134 9.43 8.09 -2.95
C LEU A 134 10.72 7.37 -2.56
N GLY A 135 11.33 6.60 -3.46
CA GLY A 135 12.46 5.73 -3.16
C GLY A 135 12.13 4.60 -2.17
N THR A 136 10.85 4.27 -2.01
CA THR A 136 10.40 3.18 -1.13
C THR A 136 10.35 1.86 -1.89
N VAL A 137 10.37 0.74 -1.16
CA VAL A 137 10.33 -0.59 -1.75
C VAL A 137 9.55 -1.55 -0.88
N MET A 138 8.83 -2.47 -1.52
CA MET A 138 8.12 -3.54 -0.83
C MET A 138 9.00 -4.79 -0.77
N LEU A 139 9.15 -5.37 0.42
CA LEU A 139 9.98 -6.54 0.67
C LEU A 139 9.16 -7.63 1.36
N ASN A 140 9.53 -8.89 1.13
CA ASN A 140 9.08 -9.99 1.97
C ASN A 140 9.63 -9.83 3.40
N GLN A 141 8.77 -9.99 4.40
CA GLN A 141 9.19 -10.00 5.81
C GLN A 141 10.15 -11.16 6.05
N ARG A 142 11.22 -10.90 6.79
CA ARG A 142 12.13 -11.96 7.26
C ARG A 142 11.40 -12.71 8.37
N ALA A 143 11.31 -14.04 8.23
CA ALA A 143 10.85 -14.92 9.30
C ALA A 143 11.78 -14.82 10.53
#